data_AF-A0A0R0GQX5-F1
#
_entry.id   AF-A0A0R0GQX5-F1
#
_cell.length_a   1.000
_cell.length_b   1.000
_cell.length_c   1.000
_cell.angle_alpha   90.00
_cell.angle_beta   90.00
_cell.angle_gamma   90.00
#
_symmetry.space_group_name_H-M   'P 1'
#
loop_
_entity.id
_entity.type
_entity.pdbx_description
1 polymer ?
#
loop_
_entity_poly.entity_id
_entity_poly.type
_entity_poly.pdbx_seq_one_letter_code
_entity_poly.pdbx_strand_id
1 'polypeptide(L)' 'MVRFFRVVSILILVSVTALMVVLPLMLPSLPPPPLVLLFFPVGIMAVLMLLAFVPSEAPMTTNIIV' A
#
# COMPACT_ATOMS: atom_id res chain seq x y z
N MET A 1 16.48 -7.02 -14.44
CA MET A 1 15.53 -7.01 -13.32
C MET A 1 14.06 -7.17 -13.74
N VAL A 2 13.62 -6.61 -14.87
CA VAL A 2 12.21 -6.64 -15.34
C VAL A 2 11.63 -8.02 -15.69
N ARG A 3 12.44 -9.08 -15.82
CA ARG A 3 11.98 -10.43 -16.22
C ARG A 3 11.02 -11.11 -15.24
N PHE A 4 10.90 -10.62 -14.00
CA PHE A 4 10.01 -11.20 -12.99
C PHE A 4 8.58 -10.64 -13.02
N PHE A 5 8.36 -9.52 -13.71
CA PHE A 5 7.01 -8.97 -13.80
C PHE A 5 6.22 -9.73 -14.86
N ARG A 6 5.14 -10.40 -14.43
CA ARG A 6 4.16 -10.94 -15.36
C ARG A 6 3.62 -9.81 -16.23
N VAL A 7 3.26 -10.13 -17.47
CA VAL A 7 2.63 -9.18 -18.41
C VAL A 7 1.46 -8.43 -17.75
N VAL A 8 0.68 -9.11 -16.89
CA VAL A 8 -0.40 -8.50 -16.10
C VAL A 8 0.09 -7.35 -15.22
N SER A 9 1.21 -7.52 -14.49
CA SER A 9 1.77 -6.46 -13.64
C SER A 9 2.26 -5.26 -14.47
N ILE A 10 2.83 -5.53 -15.66
CA ILE A 10 3.25 -4.46 -16.57
C ILE A 10 2.02 -3.67 -17.07
N LEU A 11 0.94 -4.35 -17.45
CA LEU A 11 -0.31 -3.71 -17.86
C LEU A 11 -0.91 -2.85 -16.75
N ILE A 12 -0.93 -3.37 -15.51
CA ILE A 12 -1.40 -2.60 -14.34
C ILE A 12 -0.51 -1.36 -14.15
N LEU A 13 0.81 -1.51 -14.21
CA LEU A 13 1.73 -0.39 -14.06
C LEU A 13 1.47 0.70 -15.10
N VAL A 14 1.35 0.32 -16.38
CA VAL A 14 1.05 1.26 -17.47
C VAL A 14 -0.28 1.96 -17.24
N SER A 15 -1.32 1.23 -16.82
CA SER A 15 -2.63 1.81 -16.51
C SER A 15 -2.54 2.81 -15.36
N VAL A 16 -1.82 2.47 -14.28
CA VAL A 16 -1.62 3.35 -13.13
C VAL A 16 -0.85 4.61 -13.53
N THR A 17 0.20 4.47 -14.34
CA THR A 17 0.96 5.62 -14.86
C THR A 17 0.10 6.51 -15.75
N ALA A 18 -0.70 5.93 -16.65
CA ALA A 18 -1.62 6.70 -17.49
C ALA A 18 -2.64 7.46 -16.63
N LEU A 19 -3.20 6.83 -15.60
CA LEU A 19 -4.08 7.48 -14.64
C LEU A 19 -3.37 8.63 -13.91
N MET A 20 -2.14 8.45 -13.45
CA MET A 20 -1.36 9.51 -12.81
C MET A 20 -1.11 10.73 -13.71
N VAL A 21 -1.10 10.58 -15.03
CA VAL A 21 -0.92 11.70 -15.97
C VAL A 21 -2.26 12.32 -16.37
N VAL A 22 -3.26 11.50 -16.68
CA VAL A 22 -4.58 11.97 -17.11
C VAL A 22 -5.33 12.65 -15.97
N LEU A 23 -5.24 12.11 -14.76
CA LEU A 23 -5.94 12.63 -13.58
C LEU A 23 -5.59 14.10 -13.27
N PRO A 24 -4.32 14.52 -13.14
CA PRO A 24 -3.97 15.91 -12.88
C PRO A 24 -4.26 16.85 -14.06
N LEU A 25 -4.30 16.35 -15.30
CA LEU A 25 -4.70 17.16 -16.46
C LEU A 25 -6.21 17.44 -16.49
N MET A 26 -7.01 16.51 -15.99
CA MET A 26 -8.47 16.65 -15.89
C MET A 26 -8.92 17.38 -14.63
N LEU A 27 -8.13 17.33 -13.56
CA LEU A 27 -8.45 18.00 -12.31
C LEU A 27 -8.04 19.49 -12.37
N PRO A 28 -8.91 20.41 -11.90
CA PRO A 28 -8.47 21.78 -11.60
C PRO A 28 -7.39 21.73 -10.50
N SER A 29 -6.66 22.84 -10.29
CA SER A 29 -5.68 22.95 -9.21
C SER A 29 -6.24 22.38 -7.91
N LEU A 30 -5.69 21.26 -7.44
CA LEU A 30 -6.27 20.55 -6.30
C LEU A 30 -6.20 21.48 -5.08
N PRO A 31 -7.31 21.64 -4.33
CA PRO A 31 -7.25 22.34 -3.06
C PRO A 31 -6.25 21.61 -2.13
N PRO A 32 -5.66 22.32 -1.15
CA PRO A 32 -4.74 21.73 -0.19
C PRO A 32 -5.29 20.40 0.36
N PRO A 33 -4.46 19.34 0.50
CA PRO A 33 -4.90 18.04 0.98
C PRO A 33 -5.72 18.18 2.26
N PRO A 34 -6.98 17.73 2.27
CA PRO A 34 -7.80 17.80 3.46
C PRO A 34 -7.14 17.03 4.60
N LEU A 35 -7.11 17.59 5.80
CA LEU A 35 -6.58 16.90 6.99
C LEU A 35 -7.34 15.58 7.26
N VAL A 36 -8.57 15.44 6.77
CA VAL A 36 -9.31 14.17 6.80
C VAL A 36 -8.57 13.02 6.08
N LEU A 37 -7.78 13.31 5.04
CA LEU A 37 -6.95 12.33 4.35
C LEU A 37 -5.83 11.80 5.25
N LEU A 38 -5.33 12.62 6.17
CA LEU A 38 -4.28 12.27 7.12
C LEU A 38 -4.76 11.26 8.17
N PHE A 39 -6.07 11.15 8.42
CA PHE A 39 -6.60 10.12 9.32
C PHE A 39 -6.34 8.71 8.81
N PHE A 40 -6.22 8.49 7.50
CA PHE A 40 -5.90 7.16 6.96
C PHE A 40 -4.49 6.67 7.37
N PRO A 41 -3.39 7.39 7.05
CA PRO A 41 -2.06 6.97 7.47
C PRO A 41 -1.88 7.04 9.00
N VAL A 42 -2.40 8.07 9.68
CA VAL A 42 -2.28 8.18 11.15
C VAL A 42 -3.08 7.08 11.85
N GLY A 43 -4.26 6.73 11.34
CA GLY A 43 -5.08 5.64 11.85
C GLY A 43 -4.38 4.29 11.70
N ILE A 44 -3.80 4.00 10.52
CA ILE A 44 -2.99 2.78 10.32
C ILE A 44 -1.81 2.76 11.29
N MET A 45 -1.07 3.87 11.43
CA MET A 45 0.04 3.97 12.37
C MET A 45 -0.40 3.69 13.81
N ALA A 46 -1.52 4.27 14.25
CA ALA A 46 -2.07 4.04 15.58
C ALA A 46 -2.47 2.57 15.79
N VAL A 47 -3.14 1.95 14.80
CA VAL A 47 -3.49 0.53 14.83
C VAL A 47 -2.24 -0.35 14.91
N LEU A 48 -1.23 -0.07 14.09
CA LEU A 48 0.05 -0.79 14.10
C LEU A 48 0.78 -0.62 15.44
N MET A 49 0.77 0.57 16.04
CA MET A 49 1.34 0.80 17.37
C MET A 49 0.64 -0.05 18.43
N LEU A 50 -0.68 -0.20 18.38
CA LEU A 50 -1.42 -1.08 19.30
C LEU A 50 -1.09 -2.56 19.04
N LEU A 51 -1.08 -2.98 17.77
CA LEU A 51 -0.76 -4.35 17.38
C LEU A 51 0.66 -4.75 17.76
N ALA A 52 1.61 -3.80 17.80
CA ALA A 52 2.98 -4.08 18.21
C ALA A 52 3.10 -4.56 19.67
N PHE A 53 2.11 -4.27 20.52
CA PHE A 53 2.07 -4.76 21.90
C PHE A 53 1.25 -6.04 22.07
N VAL A 54 0.59 -6.53 21.02
CA VAL A 54 -0.13 -7.81 21.07
C VAL A 54 0.90 -8.94 21.03
N PRO A 55 0.90 -9.86 22.03
CA PRO A 55 1.78 -11.01 21.99
C PRO A 55 1.47 -11.85 20.76
N SER A 56 2.48 -12.01 19.90
CA SER A 56 2.37 -12.85 18.71
C SER A 56 2.60 -14.29 19.13
N GLU A 57 1.50 -15.02 19.37
CA GLU A 57 1.50 -16.48 19.50
C GLU A 57 1.76 -17.13 18.14
N ALA A 58 2.75 -16.66 17.39
CA ALA A 58 3.16 -17.32 16.16
C ALA A 58 3.68 -18.70 16.56
N PRO A 59 2.97 -19.80 16.24
CA PRO A 59 3.50 -21.11 16.52
C PRO A 59 4.80 -21.19 15.74
N MET A 60 5.91 -21.30 16.47
CA MET A 60 7.22 -21.61 15.92
C MET A 60 7.10 -22.98 15.27
N THR A 61 6.61 -22.98 14.03
CA THR A 61 6.40 -24.18 13.21
C THR A 61 7.73 -24.51 12.59
N THR A 62 8.73 -24.70 13.45
CA THR A 62 10.04 -25.24 13.08
C THR A 62 9.85 -26.74 12.97
N ASN A 63 9.32 -27.16 11.81
CA ASN A 63 9.62 -28.45 11.18
C ASN A 63 9.65 -29.67 12.13
N ILE A 64 8.47 -30.16 12.53
CA ILE A 64 8.28 -31.55 13.03
C ILE A 64 8.33 -32.57 11.86
N ILE A 65 9.28 -32.36 10.95
CA ILE A 65 9.75 -33.34 9.96
C ILE A 65 11.28 -33.29 9.96
N VAL A 66 11.85 -33.60 11.12
CA VAL A 66 13.10 -34.32 11.34
C VAL A 66 12.81 -35.35 12.42
#